data_AF-A0A661PKD1-F1
#
_entry.id   AF-A0A661PKD1-F1
#
_cell.length_a   1.000
_cell.length_b   1.000
_cell.length_c   1.000
_cell.angle_alpha   90.00
_cell.angle_beta   90.00
_cell.angle_gamma   90.00
#
_symmetry.space_group_name_H-M   'P 1'
#
loop_
_entity.id
_entity.type
_entity.pdbx_description
1 polymer ?
#
loop_
_entity_poly.entity_id
_entity_poly.type
_entity_poly.pdbx_seq_one_letter_code
_entity_poly.pdbx_strand_id
1 'polypeptide(L)' 'MISQQNFISYIEERIPLSYSEEWDNCGLQVGDPNQPLQGIMLCLDATADVV' A
#
# COMPACT_ATOMS: atom_id res chain seq x y z
N MET A 1 7.99 2.17 -16.63
CA MET A 1 6.67 1.77 -16.10
C MET A 1 6.82 1.74 -14.59
N ILE A 2 6.01 2.50 -13.85
CA ILE A 2 6.08 2.54 -12.39
C ILE A 2 5.39 1.28 -11.87
N SER A 3 6.03 0.52 -10.97
CA SER A 3 5.41 -0.62 -10.30
C SER A 3 4.76 -0.22 -8.98
N GLN A 4 3.93 -1.11 -8.41
CA GLN A 4 3.37 -0.92 -7.07
C GLN A 4 4.47 -0.75 -6.01
N GLN A 5 5.58 -1.52 -6.12
CA GLN A 5 6.73 -1.40 -5.22
C GLN A 5 7.32 0.01 -5.22
N ASN A 6 7.42 0.67 -6.38
CA ASN A 6 7.94 2.03 -6.45
C ASN A 6 7.08 3.02 -5.67
N PHE A 7 5.76 2.87 -5.72
CA PHE A 7 4.84 3.74 -4.97
C PHE A 7 4.87 3.43 -3.46
N ILE A 8 4.87 2.15 -3.09
CA ILE A 8 4.98 1.73 -1.68
C ILE A 8 6.25 2.32 -1.05
N SER A 9 7.41 2.19 -1.70
CA SER A 9 8.66 2.78 -1.21
C SER A 9 8.59 4.30 -1.09
N TYR A 10 7.97 4.99 -2.05
CA TYR A 10 7.79 6.45 -1.98
C TYR A 10 6.97 6.91 -0.76
N ILE A 11 5.94 6.14 -0.39
CA ILE A 11 5.13 6.40 0.80
C ILE A 11 5.89 6.05 2.08
N GLU A 12 6.54 4.89 2.15
CA GLU A 12 7.26 4.44 3.34
C GLU A 12 8.47 5.32 3.68
N GLU A 13 9.09 6.00 2.71
CA GLU A 13 10.09 7.04 2.97
C GLU A 13 9.55 8.22 3.80
N ARG A 14 8.24 8.50 3.71
CA ARG A 14 7.56 9.60 4.41
C ARG A 14 6.79 9.12 5.63
N ILE A 15 6.28 7.88 5.56
CA ILE A 15 5.48 7.23 6.59
C ILE A 15 6.05 5.82 6.82
N PRO A 16 7.21 5.70 7.50
CA PRO A 16 7.82 4.42 7.79
C PRO A 16 6.90 3.44 8.52
N LEU A 17 6.90 2.17 8.08
CA LEU A 17 6.20 1.09 8.78
C LEU A 17 6.66 0.91 10.23
N SER A 18 7.88 1.31 10.57
CA SER A 18 8.40 1.24 11.93
C SER A 18 7.71 2.20 12.91
N TYR A 19 6.81 3.06 12.44
CA TYR A 19 5.97 3.89 13.30
C TYR A 19 4.69 3.18 13.75
N SER A 20 4.33 2.07 13.10
CA SER A 20 3.20 1.24 13.50
C SER A 20 3.50 0.47 14.78
N GLU A 21 2.45 0.16 15.54
CA GLU A 21 2.53 -0.69 16.73
C GLU A 21 2.82 -2.16 16.34
N GLU A 22 3.40 -2.94 17.26
CA GLU A 22 3.78 -4.34 17.00
C GLU A 22 2.62 -5.26 16.60
N TRP A 23 1.39 -4.90 16.98
CA TRP A 23 0.18 -5.67 16.70
C TRP A 23 -0.55 -5.23 15.42
N ASP A 24 -0.05 -4.19 14.76
CA ASP A 24 -0.64 -3.66 13.54
C ASP A 24 -0.25 -4.50 12.31
N ASN A 25 -1.09 -4.53 11.28
CA ASN A 25 -0.89 -5.32 10.06
C ASN A 25 -0.76 -4.40 8.83
N CYS A 26 0.13 -3.42 8.91
CA CYS A 26 0.37 -2.43 7.87
C CYS A 26 1.22 -2.96 6.70
N GLY A 27 1.28 -2.18 5.62
CA GLY A 27 2.03 -2.51 4.39
C GLY A 27 1.17 -3.21 3.34
N LEU A 28 1.81 -3.89 2.38
CA LEU A 28 1.12 -4.63 1.34
C LEU A 28 0.49 -5.92 1.90
N GLN A 29 -0.84 -5.96 1.99
CA GLN A 29 -1.57 -7.13 2.52
C GLN A 29 -1.92 -8.17 1.44
N VAL A 30 -2.25 -7.75 0.22
CA VAL A 30 -2.66 -8.63 -0.90
C VAL A 30 -2.18 -8.04 -2.23
N GLY A 31 -1.62 -8.88 -3.10
CA GLY A 31 -1.25 -8.50 -4.47
C GLY A 31 0.19 -8.88 -4.84
N ASP A 32 0.65 -8.37 -5.98
CA ASP A 32 2.03 -8.54 -6.48
C ASP A 32 2.68 -7.16 -6.66
N PRO A 33 3.72 -6.82 -5.87
CA PRO A 33 4.34 -5.49 -5.89
C PRO A 33 5.06 -5.18 -7.22
N ASN A 34 5.32 -6.18 -8.05
CA ASN A 34 5.98 -5.99 -9.35
C ASN A 34 5.00 -5.60 -10.46
N GLN A 35 3.69 -5.65 -10.20
CA GLN A 35 2.69 -5.30 -11.19
C GLN A 35 2.78 -3.81 -11.60
N PRO A 36 2.50 -3.49 -12.88
CA PRO A 36 2.39 -2.11 -13.34
C PRO A 36 1.32 -1.33 -12.56
N LEU A 37 1.68 -0.15 -12.07
CA LEU A 37 0.73 0.73 -11.39
C LEU A 37 -0.08 1.53 -12.41
N GLN A 38 -1.40 1.41 -12.36
CA GLN A 38 -2.35 2.10 -13.25
C GLN A 38 -3.10 3.24 -12.56
N GLY A 39 -3.34 3.11 -11.26
CA GLY A 39 -4.05 4.10 -10.45
C GLY A 39 -3.97 3.75 -8.96
N ILE A 40 -4.28 4.73 -8.10
CA ILE A 40 -4.33 4.58 -6.65
C ILE A 40 -5.71 5.04 -6.18
N MET A 41 -6.30 4.27 -5.26
CA MET A 41 -7.52 4.63 -4.55
C MET A 41 -7.21 4.67 -3.05
N LEU A 42 -7.56 5.76 -2.39
CA LEU A 42 -7.45 5.91 -0.94
C LEU A 42 -8.82 5.65 -0.31
N CYS A 43 -8.88 4.76 0.68
CA CYS A 43 -10.10 4.43 1.41
C CYS A 43 -9.81 4.25 2.90
N LEU A 44 -10.86 4.30 3.72
CA LEU A 44 -10.79 3.90 5.13
C LEU A 44 -11.02 2.39 5.28
N ASP A 45 -12.07 1.89 4.62
CA ASP A 45 -12.47 0.48 4.65
C ASP A 45 -12.51 -0.11 3.23
N ALA A 46 -11.81 -1.24 3.03
CA ALA A 46 -11.83 -2.00 1.77
C ALA A 46 -13.06 -2.93 1.70
N THR A 47 -14.25 -2.34 1.61
CA THR A 47 -15.52 -3.09 1.48
C THR A 47 -15.77 -3.55 0.05
N ALA A 48 -16.71 -4.47 -0.16
CA ALA A 48 -17.06 -4.94 -1.51
C ALA A 48 -17.64 -3.83 -2.41
N ASP A 49 -18.22 -2.77 -1.85
CA ASP A 49 -18.69 -1.62 -2.63
C ASP A 49 -17.54 -0.69 -3.08
N VAL A 50 -16.35 -0.87 -2.50
CA VAL A 50 -15.15 -0.06 -2.79
C VAL A 50 -14.24 -0.74 -3.82
N VAL A 51 -14.30 -2.06 -3.97
CA VAL A 51 -13.43 -2.88 -4.85
C VAL A 51 -14.13 -3.24 -6.16
#